data_AF-A0A1I4MNI9-F1
#
_entry.id   AF-A0A1I4MNI9-F1
#
_cell.length_a   1.000
_cell.length_b   1.000
_cell.length_c   1.000
_cell.angle_alpha   90.00
_cell.angle_beta   90.00
_cell.angle_gamma   90.00
#
_symmetry.space_group_name_H-M   'P 1'
#
loop_
_entity.id
_entity.type
_entity.pdbx_description
1 polymer ?
#
loop_
_entity_poly.entity_id
_entity_poly.type
_entity_poly.pdbx_seq_one_letter_code
_entity_poly.pdbx_strand_id
1 'polypeptide(L)'
;MAGVHWQIMGRDETAAETADETADETADETKPEGLSRRGWLLLVAATAVVGVVLLTVGFLAAGLRVGDARAVSSSAPRQASPQPRETEPAPTPLGLPPRPTPTRVLTGPAVPVGSLRSGDCLQTYDSKWADGYPVVDCAAPHIAQLLTKGVLPEPATASFPGTAALDSQVSDLCEPFLDWHWVAIWNEDVQLDLRYPDTSAKWATGTRSYYCFVYTFSRHELTGSAAATR
;
A
#
# COMPACT_ATOMS: atom_id res chain seq x y z
N MET A 1 -63.07 -70.64 -13.21
CA MET A 1 -61.91 -71.51 -13.51
C MET A 1 -60.73 -71.00 -12.68
N ALA A 2 -59.59 -71.71 -12.59
CA ALA A 2 -58.47 -71.48 -11.64
C ALA A 2 -58.00 -70.00 -11.52
N GLY A 3 -57.40 -69.50 -10.43
CA GLY A 3 -56.42 -70.12 -9.49
C GLY A 3 -55.00 -69.92 -10.04
N VAL A 4 -53.93 -69.52 -9.34
CA VAL A 4 -53.38 -69.69 -7.96
C VAL A 4 -52.39 -68.50 -7.75
N HIS A 5 -52.20 -67.73 -6.66
CA HIS A 5 -51.95 -67.91 -5.20
C HIS A 5 -50.52 -68.35 -4.75
N TRP A 6 -49.62 -67.38 -4.49
CA TRP A 6 -48.41 -67.37 -3.59
C TRP A 6 -47.87 -65.90 -3.55
N GLN A 7 -47.55 -65.14 -2.49
CA GLN A 7 -47.53 -65.18 -1.00
C GLN A 7 -46.29 -65.74 -0.25
N ILE A 8 -45.50 -64.88 0.44
CA ILE A 8 -44.95 -65.07 1.82
C ILE A 8 -44.15 -63.83 2.39
N MET A 9 -44.46 -63.47 3.64
CA MET A 9 -43.77 -62.79 4.78
C MET A 9 -42.61 -61.74 4.66
N GLY A 10 -42.66 -60.75 5.59
CA GLY A 10 -41.61 -59.78 6.00
C GLY A 10 -42.25 -58.41 6.36
N ARG A 11 -42.48 -57.91 7.59
CA ARG A 11 -41.67 -57.80 8.84
C ARG A 11 -40.40 -56.94 8.66
N ASP A 12 -40.09 -55.90 9.44
CA ASP A 12 -40.63 -55.35 10.73
C ASP A 12 -40.63 -53.79 10.70
N GLU A 13 -41.68 -53.09 11.15
CA GLU A 13 -41.88 -52.39 12.44
C GLU A 13 -41.31 -50.94 12.58
N THR A 14 -42.18 -50.06 13.11
CA THR A 14 -41.94 -48.77 13.82
C THR A 14 -40.83 -47.80 13.38
N ALA A 15 -41.25 -46.59 12.99
CA ALA A 15 -40.44 -45.37 13.06
C ALA A 15 -41.21 -44.26 13.82
N ALA A 16 -40.47 -43.30 14.36
CA ALA A 16 -40.95 -42.01 14.91
C ALA A 16 -41.67 -41.98 16.29
N GLU A 17 -40.98 -42.42 17.34
CA GLU A 17 -40.98 -41.79 18.69
C GLU A 17 -39.61 -42.16 19.32
N THR A 18 -38.88 -41.32 20.05
CA THR A 18 -39.16 -40.01 20.69
C THR A 18 -38.21 -38.90 20.20
N ALA A 19 -38.52 -37.63 20.53
CA ALA A 19 -37.65 -36.48 20.28
C ALA A 19 -37.67 -35.49 21.46
N ASP A 20 -37.02 -35.86 22.56
CA ASP A 20 -36.64 -34.96 23.66
C ASP A 20 -35.54 -35.61 24.52
N GLU A 21 -34.29 -35.10 24.44
CA GLU A 21 -33.31 -35.11 25.55
C GLU A 21 -32.12 -34.17 25.21
N THR A 22 -31.53 -33.55 26.24
CA THR A 22 -30.25 -32.80 26.23
C THR A 22 -30.07 -31.70 25.18
N ALA A 23 -30.59 -30.51 25.50
CA ALA A 23 -29.93 -29.26 25.10
C ALA A 23 -28.75 -28.96 26.06
N ASP A 24 -27.59 -29.58 25.83
CA ASP A 24 -26.35 -29.30 26.56
C ASP A 24 -25.09 -29.47 25.68
N GLU A 25 -24.89 -28.56 24.72
CA GLU A 25 -23.62 -28.46 23.98
C GLU A 25 -23.24 -26.98 23.75
N THR A 26 -22.89 -26.30 24.84
CA THR A 26 -22.29 -24.95 24.77
C THR A 26 -20.76 -25.02 24.76
N ALA A 27 -20.15 -24.58 23.66
CA ALA A 27 -18.78 -24.09 23.57
C ALA A 27 -17.60 -25.10 23.67
N ASP A 28 -17.70 -26.21 22.94
CA ASP A 28 -16.62 -26.71 22.06
C ASP A 28 -17.28 -26.84 20.65
N GLU A 29 -16.65 -26.81 19.49
CA GLU A 29 -15.25 -27.08 19.15
C GLU A 29 -14.82 -26.23 17.91
N THR A 30 -13.95 -25.24 18.08
CA THR A 30 -13.20 -24.63 16.95
C THR A 30 -11.80 -25.25 16.84
N LYS A 31 -11.75 -26.56 16.62
CA LYS A 31 -10.52 -27.34 16.43
C LYS A 31 -10.33 -27.67 14.94
N PRO A 32 -9.32 -27.12 14.25
CA PRO A 32 -9.03 -27.51 12.87
C PRO A 32 -8.56 -28.96 12.82
N GLU A 33 -9.22 -29.76 12.00
CA GLU A 33 -8.92 -31.18 11.83
C GLU A 33 -7.47 -31.43 11.35
N GLY A 34 -6.81 -32.41 11.96
CA GLY A 34 -5.47 -32.88 11.59
C GLY A 34 -4.34 -32.59 12.59
N LEU A 35 -4.51 -31.68 13.56
CA LEU A 35 -3.48 -31.40 14.58
C LEU A 35 -3.70 -32.19 15.88
N SER A 36 -2.67 -32.95 16.30
CA SER A 36 -2.68 -33.66 17.58
C SER A 36 -2.94 -32.70 18.76
N ARG A 37 -3.75 -33.14 19.74
CA ARG A 37 -4.13 -32.33 20.92
C ARG A 37 -2.93 -31.73 21.68
N ARG A 38 -1.77 -32.39 21.64
CA ARG A 38 -0.49 -31.87 22.19
C ARG A 38 0.13 -30.76 21.34
N GLY A 39 0.05 -30.87 20.01
CA GLY A 39 0.53 -29.83 19.08
C GLY A 39 -0.30 -28.56 19.13
N TRP A 40 -1.63 -28.69 19.23
CA TRP A 40 -2.54 -27.54 19.41
C TRP A 40 -2.24 -26.78 20.71
N LEU A 41 -2.06 -27.48 21.84
CA LEU A 41 -1.66 -26.87 23.12
C LEU A 41 -0.31 -26.15 23.04
N LEU A 42 0.67 -26.69 22.30
CA LEU A 42 1.97 -26.04 22.09
C LEU A 42 1.85 -24.76 21.24
N LEU A 43 0.98 -24.75 20.22
CA LEU A 43 0.72 -23.56 19.41
C LEU A 43 0.06 -22.45 20.24
N VAL A 44 -0.95 -22.78 21.05
CA VAL A 44 -1.60 -21.84 21.98
C VAL A 44 -0.60 -21.29 23.01
N ALA A 45 0.26 -22.14 23.57
CA ALA A 45 1.31 -21.69 24.50
C ALA A 45 2.33 -20.76 23.82
N ALA A 46 2.75 -21.07 22.59
CA ALA A 46 3.69 -20.24 21.84
C ALA A 46 3.10 -18.85 21.50
N THR A 47 1.85 -18.77 21.04
CA THR A 47 1.19 -17.48 20.75
C THR A 47 0.98 -16.65 22.01
N ALA A 48 0.64 -17.26 23.15
CA ALA A 48 0.53 -16.57 24.43
C ALA A 48 1.87 -15.95 24.88
N VAL A 49 2.98 -16.69 24.76
CA VAL A 49 4.32 -16.18 25.11
C VAL A 49 4.72 -15.01 24.20
N VAL A 50 4.48 -15.09 22.89
CA VAL A 50 4.76 -13.98 21.96
C VAL A 50 3.91 -12.74 22.30
N GLY A 51 2.63 -12.92 22.64
CA GLY A 51 1.76 -11.83 23.08
C GLY A 51 2.29 -11.10 24.33
N VAL A 52 2.75 -11.85 25.34
CA VAL A 52 3.35 -11.28 26.55
C VAL A 52 4.64 -10.52 26.26
N VAL A 53 5.50 -11.03 25.36
CA VAL A 53 6.75 -10.34 24.95
C VAL A 53 6.46 -9.05 24.18
N LEU A 54 5.46 -9.04 23.29
CA LEU A 54 5.07 -7.82 22.58
C LEU A 54 4.49 -6.76 23.54
N LEU A 55 3.73 -7.17 24.56
CA LEU A 55 3.20 -6.27 25.58
C LEU A 55 4.31 -5.66 26.46
N THR A 56 5.33 -6.43 26.88
CA THR A 56 6.44 -5.88 27.68
C THR A 56 7.33 -4.94 26.86
N VAL A 57 7.61 -5.25 25.60
CA VAL A 57 8.33 -4.35 24.68
C VAL A 57 7.53 -3.07 24.42
N GLY A 58 6.22 -3.17 24.21
CA GLY A 58 5.33 -2.01 24.06
C GLY A 58 5.33 -1.10 25.30
N PHE A 59 5.29 -1.68 26.50
CA PHE A 59 5.32 -0.91 27.75
C PHE A 59 6.69 -0.23 27.97
N LEU A 60 7.79 -0.89 27.61
CA LEU A 60 9.15 -0.30 27.62
C LEU A 60 9.30 0.84 26.60
N ALA A 61 8.66 0.75 25.43
CA ALA A 61 8.69 1.81 24.43
C ALA A 61 7.81 3.03 24.78
N ALA A 62 6.70 2.81 25.50
CA ALA A 62 5.74 3.87 25.85
C ALA A 62 6.02 4.54 27.21
N GLY A 63 6.75 3.89 28.12
CA GLY A 63 6.72 4.19 29.55
C GLY A 63 8.00 4.77 30.18
N LEU A 64 8.48 5.96 29.77
CA LEU A 64 9.38 6.77 30.60
C LEU A 64 9.43 8.27 30.22
N ARG A 65 8.34 9.00 30.51
CA ARG A 65 8.29 10.48 30.50
C ARG A 65 7.55 11.01 31.74
N VAL A 66 8.18 10.80 32.89
CA VAL A 66 7.73 11.31 34.20
C VAL A 66 8.89 12.08 34.84
N GLY A 67 8.62 13.29 35.34
CA GLY A 67 9.64 14.23 35.81
C GLY A 67 10.24 15.08 34.67
N ASP A 68 10.53 16.37 34.85
CA ASP A 68 10.34 17.18 36.06
C ASP A 68 10.07 18.65 35.69
N ALA A 69 8.97 19.23 36.17
CA ALA A 69 8.58 20.61 35.85
C ALA A 69 9.30 21.62 36.76
N ARG A 70 10.62 21.78 36.60
CA ARG A 70 11.37 22.83 37.30
C ARG A 70 11.22 24.18 36.60
N ALA A 71 10.29 24.99 37.10
CA ALA A 71 10.31 26.42 36.88
C ALA A 71 11.62 27.00 37.43
N VAL A 72 12.45 27.56 36.55
CA VAL A 72 13.64 28.34 36.95
C VAL A 72 13.26 29.81 36.92
N SER A 73 13.39 30.47 38.07
CA SER A 73 12.94 31.86 38.26
C SER A 73 13.65 32.83 37.31
N SER A 74 12.91 33.84 36.84
CA SER A 74 13.47 34.94 36.05
C SER A 74 14.45 35.77 36.88
N SER A 75 15.68 35.88 36.39
CA SER A 75 16.69 36.85 36.85
C SER A 75 17.14 37.70 35.66
N ALA A 76 16.34 38.71 35.32
CA ALA A 76 16.63 39.58 34.18
C ALA A 76 17.98 40.33 34.36
N PRO A 77 18.96 40.15 33.45
CA PRO A 77 20.15 40.98 33.46
C PRO A 77 19.80 42.40 33.02
N ARG A 78 20.47 43.38 33.64
CA ARG A 78 20.30 44.82 33.36
C ARG A 78 20.61 45.12 31.89
N GLN A 79 19.76 45.90 31.22
CA GLN A 79 20.01 46.35 29.84
C GLN A 79 21.36 47.07 29.76
N ALA A 80 22.27 46.53 28.95
CA ALA A 80 23.38 47.29 28.38
C ALA A 80 22.90 47.98 27.10
N SER A 81 23.31 49.24 26.89
CA SER A 81 23.00 49.97 25.66
C SER A 81 23.57 49.25 24.43
N PRO A 82 22.91 49.32 23.26
CA PRO A 82 23.43 48.72 22.04
C PRO A 82 24.73 49.43 21.61
N GLN A 83 25.88 48.76 21.76
CA GLN A 83 27.04 49.09 20.94
C GLN A 83 26.73 48.68 19.48
N PRO A 84 27.14 49.49 18.49
CA PRO A 84 27.16 49.04 17.10
C PRO A 84 28.01 47.78 16.99
N ARG A 85 27.44 46.68 16.46
CA ARG A 85 28.27 45.55 16.02
C ARG A 85 28.95 45.97 14.73
N GLU A 86 30.28 46.05 14.78
CA GLU A 86 31.10 46.03 13.58
C GLU A 86 30.81 44.72 12.83
N THR A 87 30.51 44.83 11.53
CA THR A 87 30.04 43.68 10.75
C THR A 87 31.22 42.79 10.38
N GLU A 88 31.37 41.69 11.11
CA GLU A 88 32.28 40.61 10.75
C GLU A 88 31.99 40.15 9.30
N PRO A 89 32.98 40.13 8.40
CA PRO A 89 32.74 39.78 7.01
C PRO A 89 32.34 38.30 6.91
N ALA A 90 31.21 38.03 6.26
CA ALA A 90 30.73 36.67 6.05
C ALA A 90 31.81 35.81 5.34
N PRO A 91 31.99 34.54 5.74
CA PRO A 91 33.07 33.71 5.21
C PRO A 91 32.93 33.52 3.70
N THR A 92 34.01 33.83 2.97
CA THR A 92 34.07 33.69 1.51
C THR A 92 33.68 32.27 1.09
N PRO A 93 32.71 32.10 0.16
CA PRO A 93 32.33 30.77 -0.33
C PRO A 93 33.52 29.99 -0.88
N LEU A 94 33.61 28.70 -0.55
CA LEU A 94 34.75 27.81 -0.79
C LEU A 94 34.99 27.43 -2.28
N GLY A 95 34.61 28.26 -3.24
CA GLY A 95 34.73 27.99 -4.68
C GLY A 95 33.85 26.83 -5.19
N LEU A 96 33.01 26.25 -4.32
CA LEU A 96 32.02 25.24 -4.69
C LEU A 96 31.09 25.82 -5.77
N PRO A 97 30.73 25.03 -6.81
CA PRO A 97 29.72 25.46 -7.77
C PRO A 97 28.41 25.75 -7.03
N PRO A 98 27.64 26.78 -7.44
CA PRO A 98 26.37 27.08 -6.81
C PRO A 98 25.46 25.85 -6.88
N ARG A 99 24.86 25.47 -5.74
CA ARG A 99 23.78 24.46 -5.74
C ARG A 99 22.74 24.91 -6.77
N PRO A 100 22.31 24.04 -7.71
CA PRO A 100 21.34 24.43 -8.72
C PRO A 100 20.09 25.00 -8.06
N THR A 101 19.76 26.24 -8.39
CA THR A 101 18.55 26.91 -7.92
C THR A 101 17.37 26.37 -8.72
N PRO A 102 16.35 25.76 -8.10
CA PRO A 102 15.21 25.20 -8.83
C PRO A 102 14.47 26.30 -9.59
N THR A 103 14.52 26.24 -10.92
CA THR A 103 14.04 27.32 -11.80
C THR A 103 12.58 27.05 -12.19
N ARG A 104 11.67 27.83 -11.59
CA ARG A 104 10.21 27.67 -11.61
C ARG A 104 9.59 28.25 -12.90
N VAL A 105 8.65 27.64 -13.63
CA VAL A 105 8.05 26.27 -13.60
C VAL A 105 7.31 25.96 -14.92
N LEU A 106 7.30 24.68 -15.34
CA LEU A 106 6.59 24.09 -16.50
C LEU A 106 5.11 23.67 -16.34
N THR A 107 4.33 24.23 -15.41
CA THR A 107 2.99 23.70 -15.10
C THR A 107 1.94 24.14 -16.12
N GLY A 108 1.87 23.39 -17.23
CA GLY A 108 0.74 23.41 -18.15
C GLY A 108 -0.57 22.98 -17.49
N PRO A 109 -1.73 23.17 -18.14
CA PRO A 109 -3.02 22.78 -17.59
C PRO A 109 -3.06 21.27 -17.30
N ALA A 110 -3.41 20.91 -16.06
CA ALA A 110 -3.50 19.51 -15.67
C ALA A 110 -4.63 18.80 -16.45
N VAL A 111 -4.29 17.72 -17.14
CA VAL A 111 -5.28 16.89 -17.85
C VAL A 111 -5.81 15.79 -16.92
N PRO A 112 -7.10 15.40 -16.99
CA PRO A 112 -7.62 14.32 -16.17
C PRO A 112 -6.85 13.01 -16.37
N VAL A 113 -6.66 12.24 -15.30
CA VAL A 113 -5.91 10.97 -15.33
C VAL A 113 -6.42 10.00 -16.41
N GLY A 114 -7.75 9.95 -16.62
CA GLY A 114 -8.37 9.13 -17.67
C GLY A 114 -7.96 9.52 -19.10
N SER A 115 -7.57 10.78 -19.31
CA SER A 115 -7.17 11.35 -20.61
C SER A 115 -5.68 11.16 -20.94
N LEU A 116 -4.83 10.82 -19.95
CA LEU A 116 -3.41 10.53 -20.18
C LEU A 116 -3.21 9.38 -21.18
N ARG A 117 -2.09 9.38 -21.88
CA ARG A 117 -1.66 8.37 -22.85
C ARG A 117 -0.37 7.70 -22.35
N SER A 118 -0.17 6.43 -22.70
CA SER A 118 1.12 5.76 -22.49
C SER A 118 2.24 6.58 -23.16
N GLY A 119 3.29 6.90 -22.41
CA GLY A 119 4.38 7.78 -22.80
C GLY A 119 4.25 9.26 -22.35
N ASP A 120 3.11 9.72 -21.87
CA ASP A 120 2.96 11.13 -21.42
C ASP A 120 3.85 11.44 -20.19
N CYS A 121 4.75 12.42 -20.33
CA CYS A 121 5.64 12.90 -19.28
C CYS A 121 4.97 13.99 -18.42
N LEU A 122 5.21 13.95 -17.10
CA LEU A 122 4.44 14.67 -16.08
C LEU A 122 5.34 15.64 -15.29
N GLN A 123 5.05 16.93 -15.42
CA GLN A 123 5.90 18.01 -14.88
C GLN A 123 5.85 18.09 -13.34
N THR A 124 4.77 17.61 -12.73
CA THR A 124 4.64 17.36 -11.29
C THR A 124 3.91 16.04 -11.05
N TYR A 125 4.10 15.45 -9.88
CA TYR A 125 3.55 14.14 -9.51
C TYR A 125 3.35 14.04 -8.00
N ASP A 126 2.17 14.43 -7.51
CA ASP A 126 1.90 14.46 -6.06
C ASP A 126 1.65 13.05 -5.50
N SER A 127 0.83 12.25 -6.20
CA SER A 127 0.68 10.80 -5.99
C SER A 127 -0.09 10.18 -7.17
N LYS A 128 -0.03 8.85 -7.31
CA LYS A 128 -0.82 8.10 -8.32
C LYS A 128 -2.33 8.31 -8.25
N TRP A 129 -2.85 8.86 -7.16
CA TRP A 129 -4.27 9.08 -6.91
C TRP A 129 -4.80 10.43 -7.39
N ALA A 130 -3.94 11.37 -7.76
CA ALA A 130 -4.36 12.71 -8.23
C ALA A 130 -5.35 12.63 -9.40
N ASP A 131 -6.30 13.57 -9.46
CA ASP A 131 -7.36 13.56 -10.48
C ASP A 131 -6.85 13.92 -11.88
N GLY A 132 -5.73 14.64 -11.96
CA GLY A 132 -5.06 15.02 -13.19
C GLY A 132 -3.62 15.50 -12.97
N TYR A 133 -2.86 15.62 -14.06
CA TYR A 133 -1.42 15.89 -14.03
C TYR A 133 -1.03 16.87 -15.16
N PRO A 134 -0.05 17.76 -14.95
CA PRO A 134 0.46 18.64 -16.00
C PRO A 134 1.37 17.86 -16.96
N VAL A 135 0.88 17.59 -18.16
CA VAL A 135 1.64 16.88 -19.21
C VAL A 135 2.57 17.85 -19.95
N VAL A 136 3.80 17.40 -20.20
CA VAL A 136 4.83 18.12 -20.97
C VAL A 136 5.50 17.19 -21.98
N ASP A 137 6.24 17.78 -22.91
CA ASP A 137 7.14 17.04 -23.79
C ASP A 137 8.26 16.37 -22.96
N CYS A 138 8.63 15.13 -23.26
CA CYS A 138 9.64 14.38 -22.51
C CYS A 138 11.08 14.91 -22.70
N ALA A 139 11.32 15.78 -23.69
CA ALA A 139 12.57 16.54 -23.79
C ALA A 139 12.62 17.73 -22.81
N ALA A 140 11.49 18.12 -22.20
CA ALA A 140 11.43 19.12 -21.14
C ALA A 140 11.60 18.48 -19.75
N PRO A 141 12.10 19.24 -18.75
CA PRO A 141 12.18 18.79 -17.36
C PRO A 141 10.83 18.32 -16.79
N HIS A 142 10.82 17.09 -16.29
CA HIS A 142 9.65 16.44 -15.67
C HIS A 142 10.09 15.53 -14.51
N ILE A 143 9.18 14.99 -13.71
CA ILE A 143 9.53 14.13 -12.56
C ILE A 143 8.81 12.78 -12.52
N ALA A 144 7.89 12.53 -13.46
CA ALA A 144 7.25 11.24 -13.65
C ALA A 144 6.83 11.03 -15.11
N GLN A 145 6.53 9.79 -15.49
CA GLN A 145 5.95 9.44 -16.79
C GLN A 145 4.91 8.34 -16.61
N LEU A 146 3.82 8.36 -17.39
CA LEU A 146 2.90 7.23 -17.49
C LEU A 146 3.50 6.19 -18.46
N LEU A 147 4.07 5.10 -17.95
CA LEU A 147 4.61 4.01 -18.78
C LEU A 147 3.51 3.40 -19.66
N THR A 148 2.40 3.05 -19.03
CA THR A 148 1.24 2.46 -19.71
C THR A 148 -0.04 2.61 -18.89
N LYS A 149 -1.19 2.51 -19.57
CA LYS A 149 -2.50 2.32 -18.94
C LYS A 149 -3.27 1.24 -19.68
N GLY A 150 -4.19 0.59 -18.99
CA GLY A 150 -5.04 -0.44 -19.59
C GLY A 150 -6.28 -0.75 -18.77
N VAL A 151 -6.87 -1.90 -19.05
CA VAL A 151 -8.03 -2.45 -18.32
C VAL A 151 -7.64 -3.85 -17.85
N LEU A 152 -7.88 -4.14 -16.57
CA LEU A 152 -7.71 -5.46 -15.97
C LEU A 152 -8.68 -6.48 -16.60
N PRO A 153 -8.28 -7.75 -16.76
CA PRO A 153 -9.07 -8.76 -17.45
C PRO A 153 -10.31 -9.24 -16.67
N GLU A 154 -10.38 -8.99 -15.35
CA GLU A 154 -11.49 -9.43 -14.51
C GLU A 154 -12.80 -8.71 -14.85
N PRO A 155 -13.92 -9.43 -15.01
CA PRO A 155 -15.22 -8.80 -15.26
C PRO A 155 -15.61 -7.86 -14.11
N ALA A 156 -16.45 -6.87 -14.41
CA ALA A 156 -16.95 -5.88 -13.44
C ALA A 156 -17.63 -6.51 -12.21
N THR A 157 -18.15 -7.73 -12.34
CA THR A 157 -18.82 -8.54 -11.30
C THR A 157 -17.90 -9.49 -10.52
N ALA A 158 -16.60 -9.59 -10.85
CA ALA A 158 -15.66 -10.44 -10.11
C ALA A 158 -15.52 -10.01 -8.64
N SER A 159 -15.34 -10.97 -7.74
CA SER A 159 -14.91 -10.73 -6.36
C SER A 159 -13.57 -9.97 -6.33
N PHE A 160 -13.34 -9.16 -5.29
CA PHE A 160 -12.07 -8.46 -5.11
C PHE A 160 -10.92 -9.45 -4.85
N PRO A 161 -9.86 -9.50 -5.68
CA PRO A 161 -8.76 -10.46 -5.50
C PRO A 161 -7.87 -10.23 -4.27
N GLY A 162 -7.98 -9.06 -3.63
CA GLY A 162 -7.04 -8.60 -2.61
C GLY A 162 -5.92 -7.77 -3.21
N THR A 163 -5.46 -6.76 -2.47
CA THR A 163 -4.50 -5.75 -2.96
C THR A 163 -3.20 -6.38 -3.45
N ALA A 164 -2.62 -7.32 -2.70
CA ALA A 164 -1.35 -7.97 -3.08
C ALA A 164 -1.41 -8.79 -4.37
N ALA A 165 -2.57 -9.39 -4.71
CA ALA A 165 -2.76 -10.10 -5.97
C ALA A 165 -2.80 -9.11 -7.15
N LEU A 166 -3.44 -7.97 -6.95
CA LEU A 166 -3.50 -6.89 -7.93
C LEU A 166 -2.16 -6.14 -8.07
N ASP A 167 -1.38 -5.98 -6.99
CA ASP A 167 -0.02 -5.42 -7.05
C ASP A 167 0.88 -6.27 -7.96
N SER A 168 0.86 -7.61 -7.81
CA SER A 168 1.59 -8.51 -8.70
C SER A 168 1.08 -8.38 -10.15
N GLN A 169 -0.22 -8.60 -10.35
CA GLN A 169 -0.84 -8.60 -11.69
C GLN A 169 -0.63 -7.27 -12.44
N VAL A 170 -0.72 -6.12 -11.76
CA VAL A 170 -0.48 -4.82 -12.38
C VAL A 170 1.02 -4.61 -12.62
N SER A 171 1.91 -5.05 -11.72
CA SER A 171 3.37 -5.01 -11.95
C SER A 171 3.75 -5.78 -13.22
N ASP A 172 3.25 -7.01 -13.37
CA ASP A 172 3.49 -7.87 -14.54
C ASP A 172 3.02 -7.21 -15.86
N LEU A 173 1.96 -6.39 -15.79
CA LEU A 173 1.44 -5.59 -16.92
C LEU A 173 2.23 -4.30 -17.17
N CYS A 174 2.87 -3.74 -16.14
CA CYS A 174 3.73 -2.55 -16.25
C CYS A 174 5.13 -2.87 -16.79
N GLU A 175 5.74 -3.97 -16.33
CA GLU A 175 7.16 -4.28 -16.54
C GLU A 175 7.61 -4.19 -18.01
N PRO A 176 6.89 -4.74 -19.01
CA PRO A 176 7.35 -4.72 -20.40
C PRO A 176 7.40 -3.32 -21.04
N PHE A 177 6.92 -2.28 -20.35
CA PHE A 177 6.92 -0.88 -20.82
C PHE A 177 8.05 -0.04 -20.19
N LEU A 178 8.82 -0.59 -19.25
CA LEU A 178 9.90 0.13 -18.57
C LEU A 178 11.23 -0.01 -19.32
N ASP A 179 11.93 1.11 -19.56
CA ASP A 179 13.28 1.10 -20.13
C ASP A 179 14.30 0.76 -19.02
N TRP A 180 14.79 -0.48 -19.03
CA TRP A 180 15.77 -0.97 -18.06
C TRP A 180 17.14 -0.30 -18.15
N HIS A 181 17.52 0.27 -19.30
CA HIS A 181 18.76 1.06 -19.40
C HIS A 181 18.57 2.42 -18.73
N TRP A 182 17.42 3.05 -18.91
CA TRP A 182 17.05 4.26 -18.19
C TRP A 182 16.99 4.02 -16.68
N VAL A 183 16.37 2.92 -16.22
CA VAL A 183 16.35 2.54 -14.79
C VAL A 183 17.78 2.39 -14.23
N ALA A 184 18.69 1.77 -14.99
CA ALA A 184 20.08 1.60 -14.56
C ALA A 184 20.88 2.92 -14.45
N ILE A 185 20.44 4.00 -15.10
CA ILE A 185 21.06 5.34 -14.99
C ILE A 185 20.60 6.06 -13.71
N TRP A 186 19.31 5.99 -13.39
CA TRP A 186 18.70 6.73 -12.27
C TRP A 186 18.65 5.92 -10.96
N ASN A 187 18.81 4.59 -11.04
CA ASN A 187 18.99 3.67 -9.90
C ASN A 187 17.90 3.84 -8.81
N GLU A 188 18.31 3.97 -7.54
CA GLU A 188 17.46 4.04 -6.34
C GLU A 188 16.54 5.27 -6.26
N ASP A 189 16.67 6.24 -7.16
CA ASP A 189 15.73 7.36 -7.27
C ASP A 189 14.45 6.96 -8.02
N VAL A 190 14.50 5.90 -8.85
CA VAL A 190 13.38 5.42 -9.66
C VAL A 190 12.41 4.60 -8.83
N GLN A 191 11.15 5.02 -8.83
CA GLN A 191 10.06 4.29 -8.20
C GLN A 191 8.92 4.02 -9.19
N LEU A 192 8.36 2.82 -9.13
CA LEU A 192 7.15 2.42 -9.87
C LEU A 192 5.92 2.57 -8.96
N ASP A 193 4.84 3.13 -9.50
CA ASP A 193 3.63 3.44 -8.73
C ASP A 193 2.36 3.02 -9.47
N LEU A 194 1.63 2.08 -8.87
CA LEU A 194 0.49 1.40 -9.48
C LEU A 194 -0.83 2.07 -9.06
N ARG A 195 -1.60 2.64 -10.01
CA ARG A 195 -2.98 3.11 -9.76
C ARG A 195 -3.98 2.10 -10.32
N TYR A 196 -4.78 1.50 -9.46
CA TYR A 196 -5.85 0.55 -9.81
C TYR A 196 -6.92 0.57 -8.70
N PRO A 197 -8.06 -0.14 -8.82
CA PRO A 197 -9.03 -0.34 -7.72
C PRO A 197 -8.46 -1.19 -6.55
N ASP A 198 -7.57 -0.60 -5.76
CA ASP A 198 -6.80 -1.19 -4.64
C ASP A 198 -7.56 -1.72 -3.42
N THR A 199 -8.88 -1.55 -3.39
CA THR A 199 -9.75 -1.79 -2.24
C THR A 199 -11.08 -2.37 -2.71
N SER A 200 -11.70 -3.22 -1.88
CA SER A 200 -12.99 -3.85 -2.18
C SER A 200 -14.08 -2.83 -2.56
N ALA A 201 -14.11 -1.68 -1.91
CA ALA A 201 -15.04 -0.59 -2.23
C ALA A 201 -14.78 0.04 -3.62
N LYS A 202 -13.52 0.33 -3.99
CA LYS A 202 -13.19 0.81 -5.35
C LYS A 202 -13.48 -0.26 -6.39
N TRP A 203 -13.19 -1.53 -6.09
CA TRP A 203 -13.40 -2.68 -6.98
C TRP A 203 -14.88 -2.94 -7.28
N ALA A 204 -15.75 -2.78 -6.27
CA ALA A 204 -17.20 -2.94 -6.38
C ALA A 204 -17.88 -1.89 -7.28
N THR A 205 -17.19 -0.81 -7.67
CA THR A 205 -17.70 0.13 -8.68
C THR A 205 -17.72 -0.44 -10.10
N GLY A 206 -17.14 -1.63 -10.31
CA GLY A 206 -16.93 -2.22 -11.64
C GLY A 206 -15.77 -1.59 -12.41
N THR A 207 -15.10 -0.56 -11.87
CA THR A 207 -13.88 0.02 -12.46
C THR A 207 -12.78 -1.03 -12.57
N ARG A 208 -12.11 -1.10 -13.72
CA ARG A 208 -10.99 -2.02 -14.00
C ARG A 208 -9.77 -1.33 -14.62
N SER A 209 -9.76 -0.01 -14.74
CA SER A 209 -8.62 0.72 -15.30
C SER A 209 -7.40 0.65 -14.39
N TYR A 210 -6.23 0.39 -14.98
CA TYR A 210 -4.93 0.49 -14.31
C TYR A 210 -4.01 1.50 -15.01
N TYR A 211 -3.08 2.09 -14.26
CA TYR A 211 -2.07 3.05 -14.74
C TYR A 211 -0.73 2.77 -14.03
N CYS A 212 0.34 2.74 -14.81
CA CYS A 212 1.71 2.46 -14.37
C CYS A 212 2.54 3.75 -14.43
N PHE A 213 2.75 4.43 -13.31
CA PHE A 213 3.59 5.62 -13.25
C PHE A 213 5.01 5.28 -12.82
N VAL A 214 6.02 5.82 -13.49
CA VAL A 214 7.41 5.83 -13.01
C VAL A 214 7.77 7.25 -12.60
N TYR A 215 8.50 7.44 -11.50
CA TYR A 215 8.83 8.77 -10.98
C TYR A 215 10.17 8.82 -10.21
N THR A 216 10.73 10.02 -10.06
CA THR A 216 11.88 10.27 -9.16
C THR A 216 11.41 10.59 -7.74
N PHE A 217 11.87 9.82 -6.77
CA PHE A 217 11.53 10.00 -5.36
C PHE A 217 12.11 11.29 -4.79
N SER A 218 13.37 11.60 -5.14
CA SER A 218 14.10 12.81 -4.77
C SER A 218 13.56 14.10 -5.40
N ARG A 219 12.67 13.95 -6.40
CA ARG A 219 12.19 15.00 -7.31
C ARG A 219 13.26 15.57 -8.26
N HIS A 220 14.33 14.83 -8.54
CA HIS A 220 15.27 15.17 -9.60
C HIS A 220 14.53 15.27 -10.94
N GLU A 221 14.76 16.37 -11.67
CA GLU A 221 14.23 16.56 -13.01
C GLU A 221 14.84 15.58 -14.01
N LEU A 222 13.97 14.81 -14.64
CA LEU A 222 14.22 13.84 -15.69
C LEU A 222 14.29 14.53 -17.06
N THR A 223 15.05 13.93 -17.97
CA THR A 223 15.07 14.27 -19.40
C THR A 223 15.10 12.99 -20.23
N GLY A 224 14.36 12.95 -21.33
CA GLY A 224 14.16 11.73 -22.13
C GLY A 224 12.95 10.91 -21.68
N SER A 225 12.87 9.64 -22.12
CA SER A 225 11.76 8.73 -21.80
C SER A 225 12.25 7.58 -20.92
N ALA A 226 11.47 7.27 -19.89
CA ALA A 226 11.57 6.03 -19.10
C ALA A 226 10.69 4.91 -19.67
N ALA A 227 9.73 5.24 -20.54
CA ALA A 227 8.95 4.27 -21.30
C ALA A 227 9.77 3.71 -22.46
N ALA A 228 9.83 2.38 -22.55
CA ALA A 228 10.60 1.63 -23.55
C ALA A 228 10.06 1.82 -24.98
N THR A 229 10.97 1.99 -25.94
CA THR A 229 10.63 2.07 -27.37
C THR A 229 10.26 0.68 -27.91
N ARG A 230 9.22 0.59 -28.74
CA ARG A 230 8.80 -0.62 -29.47
C ARG A 230 8.40 -0.29 -30.91
#